data_AF-A0A524B0X9-F1
#
_entry.id   AF-A0A524B0X9-F1
#
_cell.length_a   1.000
_cell.length_b   1.000
_cell.length_c   1.000
_cell.angle_alpha   90.00
_cell.angle_beta   90.00
_cell.angle_gamma   90.00
#
_symmetry.space_group_name_H-M   'P 1'
#
loop_
_entity.id
_entity.type
_entity.pdbx_description
1 polymer ?
#
loop_
_entity_poly.entity_id
_entity_poly.type
_entity_poly.pdbx_seq_one_letter_code
_entity_poly.pdbx_strand_id
1 'polypeptide(L)'
;MRNRFARPAIAGILVVAVAVWWWWPGLADRSTTVLIVGGERLAEGREPVDRRLRENGFTTEWTPVAMSWCDVADLLTDGLDGGSFRAAVLAPSSDDTCVPDTDLVDAVRDAGDLRLAVVDWPDTSPVEREFVVRLGSRSDVEVVDIGRLLGDTGSEVDCLWWDDCPNSGRIVAWDADGLTESGNQRVARMIVAAVR
;
A
#
# COMPACT_ATOMS: atom_id res chain seq x y z
N MET A 1 -38.34 -39.08 10.18
CA MET A 1 -37.45 -38.79 11.31
C MET A 1 -36.71 -37.49 11.00
N ARG A 2 -36.90 -36.45 11.82
CA ARG A 2 -36.42 -35.08 11.55
C ARG A 2 -35.00 -34.97 12.10
N ASN A 3 -34.00 -34.80 11.23
CA ASN A 3 -32.57 -34.73 11.57
C ASN A 3 -32.27 -33.57 12.55
N ARG A 4 -32.35 -33.84 13.86
CA ARG A 4 -32.04 -32.87 14.92
C ARG A 4 -30.53 -32.66 15.13
N PHE A 5 -29.68 -33.51 14.54
CA PHE A 5 -28.22 -33.44 14.67
C PHE A 5 -27.52 -32.58 13.61
N ALA A 6 -28.18 -32.23 12.50
CA ALA A 6 -27.54 -31.45 11.42
C ALA A 6 -27.33 -29.97 11.79
N ARG A 7 -28.23 -29.40 12.60
CA ARG A 7 -28.22 -27.98 12.97
C ARG A 7 -27.03 -27.55 13.85
N PRO A 8 -26.66 -28.28 14.93
CA PRO A 8 -25.50 -27.90 15.74
C PRO A 8 -24.17 -28.09 15.01
N ALA A 9 -24.08 -29.09 14.12
CA ALA A 9 -22.87 -29.33 13.32
C ALA A 9 -22.60 -28.20 12.32
N ILE A 10 -23.65 -27.70 11.64
CA ILE A 10 -23.54 -26.57 10.70
C ILE A 10 -23.16 -25.28 11.43
N ALA A 11 -23.74 -25.03 12.61
CA ALA A 11 -23.40 -23.86 13.43
C ALA A 11 -21.93 -23.91 13.90
N GLY A 12 -21.44 -25.07 14.32
CA GLY A 12 -20.03 -25.26 14.70
C GLY A 12 -19.07 -25.01 13.54
N ILE A 13 -19.38 -25.53 12.34
CA ILE A 13 -18.56 -25.30 11.14
C ILE A 13 -18.53 -23.83 10.75
N LEU A 14 -19.66 -23.11 10.82
CA LEU A 14 -19.71 -21.68 10.52
C LEU A 14 -18.89 -20.86 11.53
N VAL A 15 -18.95 -21.18 12.82
CA VAL A 15 -18.14 -20.49 13.84
C VAL A 15 -16.65 -20.73 13.62
N VAL A 16 -16.24 -21.96 13.31
CA VAL A 16 -14.84 -22.28 12.99
C VAL A 16 -14.42 -21.64 11.67
N ALA A 17 -15.25 -21.63 10.64
CA ALA A 17 -14.94 -20.99 9.37
C ALA A 17 -14.80 -19.47 9.52
N VAL A 18 -15.67 -18.82 10.30
CA VAL A 18 -15.54 -17.39 10.64
C VAL A 18 -14.30 -17.14 11.48
N ALA A 19 -14.02 -17.98 12.49
CA ALA A 19 -12.83 -17.85 13.31
C ALA A 19 -11.54 -18.05 12.50
N VAL A 20 -11.48 -19.05 11.62
CA VAL A 20 -10.33 -19.30 10.74
C VAL A 20 -10.20 -18.22 9.68
N TRP A 21 -11.30 -17.72 9.11
CA TRP A 21 -11.26 -16.59 8.18
C TRP A 21 -10.77 -15.30 8.87
N TRP A 22 -11.16 -15.10 10.12
CA TRP A 22 -10.74 -13.95 10.94
C TRP A 22 -9.33 -14.09 11.53
N TRP A 23 -8.87 -15.31 11.79
CA TRP A 23 -7.52 -15.64 12.28
C TRP A 23 -6.52 -16.03 11.19
N TRP A 24 -6.94 -16.15 9.93
CA TRP A 24 -6.05 -16.37 8.79
C TRP A 24 -4.86 -15.40 8.75
N PRO A 25 -5.01 -14.11 9.11
CA PRO A 25 -3.87 -13.18 9.12
C PRO A 25 -2.78 -13.53 10.13
N GLY A 26 -3.10 -14.27 11.20
CA GLY A 26 -2.18 -14.55 12.31
C GLY A 26 -1.32 -15.81 12.14
N LEU A 27 -1.60 -16.64 11.13
CA LEU A 27 -0.82 -17.85 10.80
C LEU A 27 0.04 -17.65 9.54
N ALA A 28 0.05 -16.42 8.99
CA ALA A 28 0.69 -16.10 7.72
C ALA A 28 2.21 -16.07 7.84
N ASP A 29 2.87 -16.81 6.94
CA ASP A 29 4.28 -16.65 6.63
C ASP A 29 4.54 -15.21 6.16
N ARG A 30 5.54 -14.54 6.76
CA ARG A 30 5.91 -13.16 6.39
C ARG A 30 6.26 -13.03 4.91
N SER A 31 6.59 -14.13 4.22
CA SER A 31 6.76 -14.19 2.76
C SER A 31 5.51 -13.79 1.95
N THR A 32 4.37 -13.59 2.61
CA THR A 32 3.12 -13.04 2.05
C THR A 32 2.74 -11.66 2.59
N THR A 33 3.55 -11.10 3.50
CA THR A 33 3.35 -9.78 4.09
C THR A 33 3.95 -8.69 3.21
N VAL A 34 3.19 -7.62 3.04
CA VAL A 34 3.65 -6.36 2.45
C VAL A 34 3.97 -5.39 3.59
N LEU A 35 5.23 -4.97 3.66
CA LEU A 35 5.68 -3.91 4.57
C LEU A 35 5.31 -2.55 3.95
N ILE A 36 4.71 -1.66 4.74
CA ILE A 36 4.30 -0.34 4.28
C ILE A 36 5.00 0.72 5.14
N VAL A 37 5.87 1.48 4.49
CA VAL A 37 6.54 2.67 5.01
C VAL A 37 5.86 3.90 4.41
N GLY A 38 4.74 4.28 5.03
CA GLY A 38 3.86 5.33 4.53
C GLY A 38 3.97 6.64 5.30
N GLY A 39 3.79 7.76 4.61
CA GLY A 39 3.53 9.08 5.16
C GLY A 39 2.07 9.26 5.57
N GLU A 40 1.72 10.47 6.02
CA GLU A 40 0.39 10.81 6.54
C GLU A 40 -0.70 10.54 5.51
N ARG A 41 -0.47 10.90 4.24
CA ARG A 41 -1.41 10.66 3.14
C ARG A 41 -1.79 9.19 2.99
N LEU A 42 -0.80 8.30 3.11
CA LEU A 42 -1.05 6.85 3.01
C LEU A 42 -1.68 6.30 4.30
N ALA A 43 -1.38 6.90 5.46
CA ALA A 43 -2.00 6.53 6.73
C ALA A 43 -3.52 6.81 6.73
N GLU A 44 -3.96 7.91 6.12
CA GLU A 44 -5.38 8.20 5.90
C GLU A 44 -6.06 7.18 4.98
N GLY A 45 -5.34 6.74 3.94
CA GLY A 45 -5.77 5.69 3.01
C GLY A 45 -5.57 4.25 3.51
N ARG A 46 -5.21 4.04 4.79
CA ARG A 46 -4.81 2.73 5.32
C ARG A 46 -5.87 1.65 5.17
N GLU A 47 -7.12 1.93 5.54
CA GLU A 47 -8.19 0.94 5.48
C GLU A 47 -8.45 0.44 4.05
N PRO A 48 -8.56 1.31 3.03
CA PRO A 48 -8.59 0.89 1.62
C PRO A 48 -7.41 0.01 1.20
N VAL A 49 -6.18 0.39 1.55
CA VAL A 49 -4.95 -0.34 1.20
C VAL A 49 -4.97 -1.73 1.82
N ASP A 50 -5.19 -1.81 3.13
CA ASP A 50 -5.26 -3.05 3.89
C ASP A 50 -6.33 -3.99 3.32
N ARG A 51 -7.53 -3.47 3.06
CA ARG A 51 -8.63 -4.27 2.50
C ARG A 51 -8.25 -4.89 1.17
N ARG A 52 -7.69 -4.10 0.23
CA ARG A 52 -7.36 -4.57 -1.12
C ARG A 52 -6.19 -5.55 -1.14
N LEU A 53 -5.20 -5.35 -0.29
CA LEU A 53 -4.08 -6.29 -0.13
C LEU A 53 -4.58 -7.64 0.41
N ARG A 54 -5.46 -7.62 1.42
CA ARG A 54 -6.10 -8.84 1.94
C ARG A 54 -6.96 -9.55 0.89
N GLU A 55 -7.71 -8.82 0.07
CA GLU A 55 -8.49 -9.40 -1.04
C GLU A 55 -7.61 -10.14 -2.07
N ASN A 56 -6.32 -9.78 -2.16
CA ASN A 56 -5.34 -10.43 -3.03
C ASN A 56 -4.47 -11.48 -2.30
N GLY A 57 -4.80 -11.80 -1.04
CA GLY A 57 -4.11 -12.82 -0.25
C GLY A 57 -2.85 -12.34 0.46
N PHE A 58 -2.65 -11.02 0.57
CA PHE A 58 -1.53 -10.44 1.30
C PHE A 58 -1.92 -10.02 2.72
N THR A 59 -0.97 -10.12 3.64
CA THR A 59 -1.02 -9.44 4.96
C THR A 59 -0.28 -8.11 4.88
N THR A 60 -0.53 -7.22 5.84
CA THR A 60 0.10 -5.89 5.88
C THR A 60 0.77 -5.65 7.22
N GLU A 61 1.96 -5.05 7.17
CA GLU A 61 2.68 -4.56 8.34
C GLU A 61 3.03 -3.10 8.09
N TRP A 62 2.75 -2.23 9.05
CA TRP A 62 2.92 -0.78 8.90
C TRP A 62 4.00 -0.31 9.86
N THR A 63 4.97 0.43 9.35
CA THR A 63 5.93 1.15 10.18
C THR A 63 5.29 2.41 10.77
N PRO A 64 5.95 3.08 11.73
CA PRO A 64 5.67 4.48 12.02
C PRO A 64 5.64 5.34 10.75
N VAL A 65 4.88 6.43 10.80
CA VAL A 65 4.70 7.34 9.67
C VAL A 65 6.06 7.93 9.27
N ALA A 66 6.45 7.74 8.01
CA ALA A 66 7.64 8.35 7.45
C ALA A 66 7.33 9.80 7.05
N MET A 67 7.85 10.74 7.84
CA MET A 67 7.60 12.17 7.62
C MET A 67 8.44 12.75 6.48
N SER A 68 9.55 12.09 6.14
CA SER A 68 10.46 12.48 5.08
C SER A 68 11.08 11.26 4.41
N TRP A 69 11.71 11.48 3.26
CA TRP A 69 12.54 10.48 2.59
C TRP A 69 13.78 10.05 3.40
N CYS A 70 14.24 10.85 4.35
CA CYS A 70 15.43 10.58 5.17
C CYS A 70 15.16 9.49 6.20
N ASP A 71 13.92 9.43 6.70
CA ASP A 71 13.52 8.43 7.69
C ASP A 71 13.28 7.06 7.05
N VAL A 72 13.09 7.01 5.73
CA VAL A 72 12.65 5.80 5.03
C VAL A 72 13.67 4.68 5.11
N ALA A 73 14.97 4.98 5.00
CA ALA A 73 16.01 3.94 5.02
C ALA A 73 16.08 3.24 6.38
N ASP A 74 16.04 4.02 7.47
CA ASP A 74 16.04 3.49 8.84
C ASP A 74 14.73 2.71 9.12
N LEU A 75 13.57 3.29 8.79
CA LEU A 75 12.28 2.64 8.97
C LEU A 75 12.13 1.36 8.16
N LEU A 76 12.70 1.33 6.95
CA LEU A 76 12.71 0.15 6.10
C LEU A 76 13.61 -0.93 6.70
N THR A 77 14.83 -0.58 7.12
CA THR A 77 15.76 -1.53 7.73
C THR A 77 15.18 -2.13 9.00
N ASP A 78 14.69 -1.29 9.92
CA ASP A 78 14.03 -1.71 11.15
C ASP A 78 12.76 -2.53 10.89
N GLY A 79 12.01 -2.20 9.84
CA GLY A 79 10.79 -2.93 9.46
C GLY A 79 11.08 -4.29 8.83
N LEU A 80 12.18 -4.41 8.10
CA LEU A 80 12.63 -5.66 7.49
C LEU A 80 13.32 -6.59 8.51
N ASP A 81 13.78 -6.04 9.63
CA ASP A 81 14.39 -6.82 10.71
C ASP A 81 13.44 -7.92 11.21
N GLY A 82 13.96 -9.15 11.18
CA GLY A 82 13.26 -10.32 11.73
C GLY A 82 12.33 -11.06 10.77
N GLY A 83 12.37 -10.83 9.46
CA GLY A 83 11.67 -11.74 8.53
C GLY A 83 11.88 -11.49 7.04
N SER A 84 11.44 -12.47 6.24
CA SER A 84 11.33 -12.33 4.78
C SER A 84 9.98 -11.71 4.43
N PHE A 85 9.97 -10.57 3.76
CA PHE A 85 8.75 -9.91 3.27
C PHE A 85 8.54 -10.17 1.79
N ARG A 86 7.28 -10.09 1.33
CA ARG A 86 6.95 -10.24 -0.09
C ARG A 86 7.31 -9.02 -0.91
N ALA A 87 6.99 -7.86 -0.34
CA ALA A 87 7.19 -6.55 -0.95
C ALA A 87 7.27 -5.47 0.13
N ALA A 88 7.88 -4.34 -0.21
CA ALA A 88 7.83 -3.11 0.58
C ALA A 88 7.25 -1.97 -0.26
N VAL A 89 6.38 -1.17 0.35
CA VAL A 89 5.78 0.03 -0.25
C VAL A 89 6.33 1.25 0.47
N LEU A 90 7.01 2.12 -0.27
CA LEU A 90 7.58 3.36 0.24
C LEU A 90 6.72 4.53 -0.27
N ALA A 91 6.12 5.28 0.65
CA ALA A 91 5.24 6.39 0.32
C ALA A 91 5.36 7.52 1.35
N PRO A 92 6.57 8.05 1.64
CA PRO A 92 6.75 9.04 2.68
C PRO A 92 5.98 10.32 2.41
N SER A 93 5.80 11.12 3.46
CA SER A 93 5.44 12.52 3.31
C SER A 93 6.62 13.30 2.72
N SER A 94 6.33 14.37 1.97
CA SER A 94 7.35 15.20 1.33
C SER A 94 7.94 16.20 2.33
N ASP A 95 9.27 16.34 2.36
CA ASP A 95 9.98 17.40 3.09
C ASP A 95 11.09 17.97 2.20
N ASP A 96 10.94 19.23 1.81
CA ASP A 96 11.85 19.95 0.90
C ASP A 96 13.29 20.09 1.43
N THR A 97 13.52 19.82 2.72
CA THR A 97 14.83 19.99 3.37
C THR A 97 15.67 18.72 3.41
N CYS A 98 15.05 17.57 3.15
CA CYS A 98 15.71 16.27 3.18
C CYS A 98 16.15 15.83 1.78
N VAL A 99 17.41 15.41 1.67
CA VAL A 99 17.89 14.62 0.52
C VAL A 99 18.10 13.19 1.01
N PRO A 100 17.33 12.20 0.53
CA PRO A 100 17.52 10.81 0.93
C PRO A 100 18.91 10.31 0.57
N ASP A 101 19.44 9.45 1.44
CA ASP A 101 20.70 8.79 1.18
C ASP A 101 20.56 7.74 0.06
N THR A 102 21.64 7.50 -0.67
CA THR A 102 21.64 6.56 -1.81
C THR A 102 21.51 5.10 -1.41
N ASP A 103 21.66 4.83 -0.11
CA ASP A 103 21.83 3.49 0.48
C ASP A 103 20.50 2.74 0.69
N LEU A 104 19.36 3.41 0.48
CA LEU A 104 18.02 2.79 0.57
C LEU A 104 17.89 1.52 -0.28
N VAL A 105 18.55 1.48 -1.45
CA VAL A 105 18.47 0.30 -2.31
C VAL A 105 19.43 -0.80 -1.92
N ASP A 106 20.55 -0.45 -1.30
CA ASP A 106 21.43 -1.49 -0.77
C ASP A 106 20.72 -2.19 0.40
N ALA A 107 19.97 -1.46 1.23
CA ALA A 107 19.09 -2.05 2.25
C ALA A 107 18.00 -2.98 1.66
N VAL A 108 17.37 -2.59 0.55
CA VAL A 108 16.37 -3.42 -0.15
C VAL A 108 16.98 -4.69 -0.74
N ARG A 109 18.19 -4.57 -1.33
CA ARG A 109 18.90 -5.70 -1.94
C ARG A 109 19.39 -6.69 -0.90
N ASP A 110 19.89 -6.19 0.23
CA ASP A 110 20.37 -7.03 1.32
C ASP A 110 19.23 -7.84 1.98
N ALA A 111 17.99 -7.36 1.85
CA ALA A 111 16.79 -8.05 2.34
C ALA A 111 16.31 -9.23 1.48
N GLY A 112 16.92 -9.50 0.31
CA GLY A 112 16.65 -10.66 -0.54
C GLY A 112 15.67 -10.41 -1.69
N ASP A 113 14.85 -11.41 -2.06
CA ASP A 113 13.86 -11.36 -3.17
C ASP A 113 12.63 -10.49 -2.81
N LEU A 114 12.86 -9.26 -2.36
CA LEU A 114 11.84 -8.28 -2.00
C LEU A 114 11.47 -7.44 -3.24
N ARG A 115 10.17 -7.29 -3.53
CA ARG A 115 9.73 -6.29 -4.51
C ARG A 115 9.58 -4.93 -3.85
N LEU A 116 10.12 -3.89 -4.47
CA LEU A 116 9.97 -2.53 -3.97
C LEU A 116 8.96 -1.76 -4.82
N ALA A 117 7.94 -1.19 -4.18
CA ALA A 117 7.04 -0.22 -4.79
C ALA A 117 7.29 1.15 -4.16
N VAL A 118 7.50 2.17 -4.99
CA VAL A 118 7.73 3.55 -4.56
C VAL A 118 6.57 4.41 -5.07
N VAL A 119 5.88 5.10 -4.17
CA VAL A 119 4.79 6.00 -4.50
C VAL A 119 5.34 7.40 -4.79
N ASP A 120 5.15 7.87 -6.02
CA ASP A 120 5.50 9.23 -6.46
C ASP A 120 4.26 10.13 -6.40
N TRP A 121 4.31 11.16 -5.55
CA TRP A 121 3.19 12.07 -5.36
C TRP A 121 3.26 13.24 -6.36
N PRO A 122 2.11 13.79 -6.78
CA PRO A 122 2.10 14.92 -7.74
C PRO A 122 2.85 16.15 -7.21
N ASP A 123 2.80 16.39 -5.90
CA ASP A 123 3.41 17.52 -5.21
C ASP A 123 4.86 17.27 -4.75
N THR A 124 5.45 16.13 -5.12
CA THR A 124 6.86 15.81 -4.84
C THR A 124 7.81 16.89 -5.38
N SER A 125 8.77 17.28 -4.54
CA SER A 125 9.74 18.34 -4.87
C SER A 125 10.66 17.91 -6.03
N PRO A 126 11.31 18.84 -6.76
CA PRO A 126 12.22 18.48 -7.85
C PRO A 126 13.36 17.54 -7.42
N VAL A 127 13.86 17.70 -6.20
CA VAL A 127 14.96 16.90 -5.66
C VAL A 127 14.49 15.49 -5.32
N GLU A 128 13.34 15.38 -4.65
CA GLU A 128 12.71 14.08 -4.35
C GLU A 128 12.35 13.34 -5.64
N ARG A 129 11.84 14.07 -6.66
CA ARG A 129 11.51 13.48 -7.97
C ARG A 129 12.75 12.95 -8.67
N GLU A 130 13.88 13.65 -8.62
CA GLU A 130 15.15 13.13 -9.17
C GLU A 130 15.56 11.83 -8.47
N PHE A 131 15.38 11.77 -7.14
CA PHE A 131 15.65 10.56 -6.37
C PHE A 131 14.73 9.40 -6.74
N VAL A 132 13.42 9.62 -6.83
CA VAL A 132 12.44 8.60 -7.26
C VAL A 132 12.75 8.09 -8.67
N VAL A 133 13.08 8.97 -9.61
CA VAL A 133 13.51 8.58 -10.97
C VAL A 133 14.78 7.73 -10.93
N ARG A 134 15.75 8.09 -10.08
CA ARG A 134 16.98 7.32 -9.90
C ARG A 134 16.69 5.94 -9.32
N LEU A 135 15.80 5.83 -8.32
CA LEU A 135 15.35 4.55 -7.78
C LEU A 135 14.66 3.70 -8.85
N GLY A 136 13.68 4.26 -9.56
CA GLY A 136 12.90 3.58 -10.59
C GLY A 136 13.68 3.18 -11.85
N SER A 137 14.89 3.70 -12.03
CA SER A 137 15.79 3.23 -13.10
C SER A 137 16.34 1.82 -12.87
N ARG A 138 16.13 1.26 -11.67
CA ARG A 138 16.53 -0.09 -11.31
C ARG A 138 15.41 -1.09 -11.59
N SER A 139 15.76 -2.30 -12.00
CA SER A 139 14.81 -3.32 -12.48
C SER A 139 13.92 -3.95 -11.40
N ASP A 140 14.27 -3.76 -10.13
CA ASP A 140 13.66 -4.31 -8.93
C ASP A 140 12.71 -3.31 -8.22
N VAL A 141 12.58 -2.10 -8.77
CA VAL A 141 11.75 -1.02 -8.21
C VAL A 141 10.63 -0.66 -9.17
N GLU A 142 9.39 -0.79 -8.71
CA GLU A 142 8.20 -0.32 -9.41
C GLU A 142 7.82 1.07 -8.89
N VAL A 143 7.77 2.07 -9.77
CA VAL A 143 7.32 3.42 -9.41
C VAL A 143 5.83 3.56 -9.70
N VAL A 144 5.07 3.85 -8.64
CA VAL A 144 3.64 4.13 -8.67
C VAL A 144 3.44 5.64 -8.81
N ASP A 145 3.36 6.11 -10.05
CA ASP A 145 3.13 7.51 -10.40
C ASP A 145 1.67 7.91 -10.18
N ILE A 146 1.40 8.55 -9.04
CA ILE A 146 0.06 8.96 -8.64
C ILE A 146 -0.42 10.13 -9.51
N GLY A 147 0.45 11.10 -9.82
CA GLY A 147 0.09 12.28 -10.58
C GLY A 147 -0.43 11.94 -11.98
N ARG A 148 0.24 11.00 -12.66
CA ARG A 148 -0.20 10.53 -13.98
C ARG A 148 -1.56 9.85 -13.97
N LEU A 149 -1.92 9.17 -12.88
CA LEU A 149 -3.10 8.33 -12.81
C LEU A 149 -4.30 9.04 -12.16
N LEU A 150 -4.04 10.03 -11.32
CA LEU A 150 -5.05 10.79 -10.58
C LEU A 150 -5.29 12.19 -11.12
N GLY A 151 -4.41 12.70 -11.98
CA GLY A 151 -4.48 14.06 -12.49
C GLY A 151 -4.06 15.10 -11.44
N ASP A 152 -4.28 16.38 -11.77
CA ASP A 152 -3.92 17.49 -10.90
C ASP A 152 -4.95 17.68 -9.77
N THR A 153 -4.52 18.33 -8.67
CA THR A 153 -5.39 18.75 -7.56
C THR A 153 -6.65 19.47 -8.03
N GLY A 154 -7.81 18.98 -7.60
CA GLY A 154 -9.12 19.52 -7.94
C GLY A 154 -9.63 19.15 -9.34
N SER A 155 -8.86 18.39 -10.12
CA SER A 155 -9.29 17.95 -11.45
C SER A 155 -10.26 16.78 -11.37
N GLU A 156 -11.28 16.81 -12.22
CA GLU A 156 -12.11 15.64 -12.47
C GLU A 156 -11.37 14.65 -13.36
N VAL A 157 -11.38 13.38 -12.95
CA VAL A 157 -10.84 12.26 -13.71
C VAL A 157 -11.93 11.23 -13.96
N ASP A 158 -11.91 10.63 -15.15
CA ASP A 158 -12.83 9.56 -15.48
C ASP A 158 -12.61 8.37 -14.53
N CYS A 159 -13.71 7.76 -14.08
CA CYS A 159 -13.73 6.59 -13.21
C CYS A 159 -14.58 5.45 -13.77
N LEU A 160 -15.11 5.64 -14.99
CA LEU A 160 -15.82 4.60 -15.72
C LEU A 160 -14.96 3.34 -15.58
N TRP A 161 -15.52 2.27 -15.02
CA TRP A 161 -14.94 0.94 -14.76
C TRP A 161 -14.58 0.66 -13.30
N TRP A 162 -14.83 1.58 -12.38
CA TRP A 162 -14.68 1.32 -10.97
C TRP A 162 -15.99 1.30 -10.21
N ASP A 163 -16.01 0.44 -9.19
CA ASP A 163 -17.19 0.13 -8.39
C ASP A 163 -17.71 1.35 -7.62
N ASP A 164 -16.81 2.29 -7.31
CA ASP A 164 -17.06 3.54 -6.61
C ASP A 164 -17.34 4.74 -7.54
N CYS A 165 -17.51 4.49 -8.84
CA CYS A 165 -17.76 5.54 -9.81
C CYS A 165 -19.23 6.02 -9.76
N PRO A 166 -19.47 7.32 -9.49
CA PRO A 166 -20.82 7.88 -9.54
C PRO A 166 -21.39 7.88 -10.96
N ASN A 167 -22.71 8.07 -11.08
CA ASN A 167 -23.41 8.13 -12.38
C ASN A 167 -22.87 9.20 -13.34
N SER A 168 -22.14 10.21 -12.84
CA SER A 168 -21.45 11.21 -13.66
C SER A 168 -20.29 10.63 -14.46
N GLY A 169 -19.76 9.46 -14.08
CA GLY A 169 -18.60 8.83 -14.70
C GLY A 169 -17.26 9.45 -14.29
N ARG A 170 -17.27 10.42 -13.37
CA ARG A 170 -16.09 11.21 -12.96
C ARG A 170 -16.02 11.42 -11.47
N ILE A 171 -14.80 11.55 -10.96
CA ILE A 171 -14.51 11.89 -9.56
C ILE A 171 -13.37 12.89 -9.47
N VAL A 172 -13.30 13.57 -8.33
CA VAL A 172 -12.10 14.31 -7.90
C VAL A 172 -11.31 13.38 -7.00
N ALA A 173 -10.10 13.01 -7.42
CA ALA A 173 -9.26 12.05 -6.69
C ALA A 173 -8.45 12.72 -5.56
N TRP A 174 -8.14 14.00 -5.72
CA TRP A 174 -7.44 14.81 -4.74
C TRP A 174 -8.04 16.22 -4.79
N ASP A 175 -8.28 16.85 -3.65
CA ASP A 175 -8.72 18.24 -3.51
C ASP A 175 -7.78 19.09 -2.63
N ALA A 176 -8.19 20.28 -2.19
CA ALA A 176 -7.32 21.15 -1.40
C ALA A 176 -6.92 20.55 -0.04
N ASP A 177 -7.70 19.58 0.46
CA ASP A 177 -7.49 18.94 1.76
C ASP A 177 -6.70 17.62 1.63
N GLY A 178 -6.41 17.16 0.41
CA GLY A 178 -5.60 15.97 0.13
C GLY A 178 -6.34 14.91 -0.70
N LEU A 179 -6.06 13.63 -0.46
CA LEU A 179 -6.72 12.53 -1.16
C LEU A 179 -8.17 12.39 -0.71
N THR A 180 -9.09 12.36 -1.67
CA THR A 180 -10.50 12.05 -1.38
C THR A 180 -10.67 10.56 -1.05
N GLU A 181 -11.83 10.16 -0.55
CA GLU A 181 -12.14 8.73 -0.34
C GLU A 181 -11.93 7.91 -1.62
N SER A 182 -12.44 8.41 -2.75
CA SER A 182 -12.24 7.75 -4.03
C SER A 182 -10.76 7.74 -4.41
N GLY A 183 -10.03 8.84 -4.20
CA GLY A 183 -8.57 8.91 -4.36
C GLY A 183 -7.83 7.81 -3.60
N ASN A 184 -8.15 7.64 -2.31
CA ASN A 184 -7.59 6.58 -1.47
C ASN A 184 -7.89 5.17 -2.02
N GLN A 185 -9.09 4.92 -2.56
CA GLN A 185 -9.38 3.66 -3.25
C GLN A 185 -8.51 3.47 -4.49
N ARG A 186 -8.23 4.54 -5.25
CA ARG A 186 -7.34 4.49 -6.43
C ARG A 186 -5.92 4.11 -6.00
N VAL A 187 -5.37 4.83 -5.03
CA VAL A 187 -4.02 4.61 -4.50
C VAL A 187 -3.86 3.17 -4.03
N ALA A 188 -4.83 2.66 -3.27
CA ALA A 188 -4.83 1.27 -2.82
C ALA A 188 -4.76 0.26 -3.99
N ARG A 189 -5.53 0.45 -5.06
CA ARG A 189 -5.50 -0.44 -6.24
C ARG A 189 -4.15 -0.40 -6.94
N MET A 190 -3.53 0.79 -7.04
CA MET A 190 -2.23 0.97 -7.69
C MET A 190 -1.10 0.32 -6.88
N ILE A 191 -1.12 0.48 -5.56
CA ILE A 191 -0.17 -0.20 -4.65
C ILE A 191 -0.29 -1.72 -4.80
N VAL A 192 -1.51 -2.25 -4.80
CA VAL A 192 -1.75 -3.70 -4.95
C VAL A 192 -1.23 -4.21 -6.29
N ALA A 193 -1.39 -3.44 -7.37
CA ALA A 193 -0.88 -3.81 -8.69
C ALA A 193 0.66 -3.85 -8.71
N ALA A 194 1.32 -2.93 -8.01
CA ALA A 194 2.78 -2.85 -7.95
C ALA A 194 3.41 -3.99 -7.14
N VAL A 195 2.75 -4.45 -6.06
CA VAL A 195 3.32 -5.50 -5.19
C VAL A 195 3.00 -6.94 -5.64
N ARG A 196 1.99 -7.12 -6.51
CA ARG A 196 1.51 -8.44 -6.97
C ARG A 196 2.48 -9.13 -7.91
#